data_AF-A0A9E5EV65-F1
#
_entry.id   AF-A0A9E5EV65-F1
#
_cell.length_a   1.000
_cell.length_b   1.000
_cell.length_c   1.000
_cell.angle_alpha   90.00
_cell.angle_beta   90.00
_cell.angle_gamma   90.00
#
_symmetry.space_group_name_H-M   'P 1'
#
loop_
_entity.id
_entity.type
_entity.pdbx_description
1 polymer ?
#
loop_
_entity_poly.entity_id
_entity_poly.type
_entity_poly.pdbx_seq_one_letter_code
_entity_poly.pdbx_strand_id
1 'polypeptide(L)'
;MQINLMGLIFETPCVVVHLYSPWRASALENKLFENIRQIPGVVLEQAQDELIIPIRDLKTWKTALDACVRSLKGWQEDADLGLERRFWYWHIEGDVDADGYDHTGESASLWVLISAVLERAEQGPDISKIEPIEFEHFCIQIQGERPGK
;
A
#
# COMPACT_ATOMS: atom_id res chain seq x y z
N MET A 1 15.89 -3.14 9.61
CA MET A 1 15.89 -3.55 8.18
C MET A 1 15.91 -2.28 7.32
N GLN A 2 16.85 -2.17 6.39
CA GLN A 2 16.87 -1.05 5.44
C GLN A 2 16.07 -1.42 4.18
N ILE A 3 14.97 -0.72 3.93
CA ILE A 3 14.10 -0.93 2.78
C ILE A 3 14.25 0.19 1.76
N ASN A 4 13.94 -0.13 0.50
CA ASN A 4 13.74 0.86 -0.55
C ASN A 4 12.28 0.78 -1.00
N LEU A 5 11.59 1.92 -0.99
CA LEU A 5 10.25 2.10 -1.52
C LEU A 5 10.33 3.12 -2.66
N MET A 6 10.41 2.63 -3.90
CA MET A 6 10.41 3.47 -5.11
C MET A 6 11.49 4.58 -5.11
N GLY A 7 12.68 4.28 -4.59
CA GLY A 7 13.80 5.23 -4.51
C GLY A 7 13.94 5.92 -3.16
N LEU A 8 12.92 5.84 -2.29
CA LEU A 8 12.98 6.33 -0.91
C LEU A 8 13.54 5.24 -0.01
N ILE A 9 14.48 5.60 0.87
CA ILE A 9 15.16 4.65 1.76
C ILE A 9 14.67 4.86 3.17
N PHE A 10 14.25 3.78 3.83
CA PHE A 10 13.81 3.79 5.22
C PHE A 10 14.55 2.72 6.01
N GLU A 11 14.84 3.02 7.27
CA GLU A 11 15.24 2.03 8.26
C GLU A 11 14.05 1.74 9.16
N THR A 12 13.70 0.46 9.27
CA THR A 12 12.52 0.03 10.02
C THR A 12 12.73 -1.38 10.59
N PRO A 13 12.23 -1.70 11.79
CA PRO A 13 12.23 -3.07 12.30
C PRO A 13 11.31 -4.01 11.51
N CYS A 14 10.23 -3.49 10.90
CA CYS A 14 9.19 -4.30 10.27
C CYS A 14 8.37 -3.46 9.28
N VAL A 15 7.98 -4.06 8.18
CA VAL A 15 6.91 -3.53 7.33
C VAL A 15 5.66 -4.37 7.57
N VAL A 16 4.53 -3.74 7.85
CA VAL A 16 3.27 -4.43 8.11
C VAL A 16 2.30 -4.12 6.98
N VAL A 17 1.73 -5.14 6.37
CA VAL A 17 0.72 -5.01 5.32
C VAL A 17 -0.64 -5.27 5.96
N HIS A 18 -1.56 -4.34 5.80
CA HIS A 18 -2.90 -4.39 6.38
C HIS A 18 -3.96 -4.52 5.29
N LEU A 19 -4.98 -5.32 5.57
CA LEU A 19 -6.26 -5.29 4.87
C LEU A 19 -7.39 -5.23 5.90
N TYR A 20 -7.90 -4.02 6.11
CA TYR A 20 -9.05 -3.75 6.97
C TYR A 20 -10.34 -4.16 6.26
N SER A 21 -11.32 -4.65 7.03
CA SER A 21 -12.64 -5.07 6.57
C SER A 21 -12.63 -5.72 5.16
N PRO A 22 -11.99 -6.89 4.95
CA PRO A 22 -11.75 -7.44 3.61
C PRO A 22 -12.99 -7.60 2.71
N TRP A 23 -14.17 -7.76 3.32
CA TRP A 23 -15.46 -7.86 2.61
C TRP A 23 -15.97 -6.51 2.06
N ARG A 24 -15.42 -5.38 2.52
CA ARG A 24 -15.67 -4.02 2.00
C ARG A 24 -14.58 -3.56 1.05
N ALA A 25 -13.38 -4.12 1.17
CA ALA A 25 -12.25 -3.79 0.30
C ALA A 25 -12.60 -4.07 -1.17
N SER A 26 -12.12 -3.20 -2.06
CA SER A 26 -12.27 -3.37 -3.50
C SER A 26 -11.59 -4.66 -3.98
N ALA A 27 -11.93 -5.09 -5.20
CA ALA A 27 -11.27 -6.24 -5.82
C ALA A 27 -9.76 -6.02 -6.01
N LEU A 28 -9.33 -4.78 -6.27
CA LEU A 28 -7.93 -4.45 -6.44
C LEU A 28 -7.17 -4.48 -5.10
N GLU A 29 -7.75 -3.94 -4.03
CA GLU A 29 -7.18 -4.03 -2.67
C GLU A 29 -7.02 -5.48 -2.21
N ASN A 30 -8.07 -6.30 -2.40
CA ASN A 30 -8.01 -7.73 -2.11
C ASN A 30 -6.92 -8.43 -2.94
N LYS A 31 -6.79 -8.10 -4.24
CA LYS A 31 -5.75 -8.66 -5.11
C LYS A 31 -4.35 -8.28 -4.65
N LEU A 32 -4.13 -7.03 -4.23
CA LEU A 32 -2.85 -6.58 -3.71
C LEU A 32 -2.43 -7.37 -2.47
N PHE A 33 -3.34 -7.48 -1.49
CA PHE A 33 -3.08 -8.22 -0.27
C PHE A 33 -2.85 -9.71 -0.52
N GLU A 34 -3.72 -10.35 -1.31
CA GLU A 34 -3.63 -11.80 -1.55
C GLU A 34 -2.35 -12.17 -2.32
N ASN A 35 -1.89 -11.33 -3.24
CA ASN A 35 -0.62 -11.54 -3.92
C ASN A 35 0.59 -11.51 -2.96
N ILE A 36 0.52 -10.71 -1.89
CA ILE A 36 1.53 -10.72 -0.84
C ILE A 36 1.37 -11.96 0.05
N ARG A 37 0.13 -12.32 0.40
CA ARG A 37 -0.19 -13.48 1.25
C ARG A 37 0.31 -14.81 0.68
N GLN A 38 0.41 -14.91 -0.64
CA GLN A 38 0.90 -16.10 -1.34
C GLN A 38 2.44 -16.23 -1.37
N ILE A 39 3.17 -15.21 -0.90
CA ILE A 39 4.64 -15.26 -0.86
C ILE A 39 5.08 -16.35 0.15
N PRO A 40 5.94 -17.30 -0.24
CA PRO A 40 6.38 -18.35 0.66
C PRO A 40 7.05 -17.80 1.92
N GLY A 41 6.60 -18.25 3.10
CA GLY A 41 7.18 -17.88 4.39
C GLY A 41 6.54 -16.66 5.07
N VAL A 42 5.60 -15.97 4.41
CA VAL A 42 4.80 -14.96 5.10
C VAL A 42 3.81 -15.61 6.05
N VAL A 43 3.59 -14.98 7.20
CA VAL A 43 2.63 -15.42 8.21
C VAL A 43 1.46 -14.46 8.18
N LEU A 44 0.25 -15.00 7.98
CA LEU A 44 -0.98 -14.23 8.13
C LEU A 44 -1.35 -14.18 9.61
N GLU A 45 -1.49 -12.97 10.13
CA GLU A 45 -2.13 -12.68 11.40
C GLU A 45 -3.56 -12.18 11.11
N GLN A 46 -4.53 -12.63 11.92
CA GLN A 46 -5.93 -12.24 11.77
C GLN A 46 -6.43 -11.64 13.09
N ALA A 47 -6.92 -10.40 13.01
CA ALA A 47 -7.72 -9.79 14.06
C ALA A 47 -9.20 -9.80 13.63
N GLN A 48 -10.09 -9.24 14.46
CA GLN A 48 -11.54 -9.35 14.28
C GLN A 48 -12.00 -8.98 12.85
N ASP A 49 -11.53 -7.85 12.34
CA ASP A 49 -11.94 -7.26 11.06
C ASP A 49 -10.73 -6.84 10.21
N GLU A 50 -9.59 -7.49 10.40
CA GLU A 50 -8.32 -7.08 9.80
C GLU A 50 -7.44 -8.28 9.53
N LEU A 51 -6.82 -8.29 8.35
CA LEU A 51 -5.78 -9.23 7.97
C LEU A 51 -4.44 -8.50 7.95
N ILE A 52 -3.43 -9.11 8.57
CA ILE A 52 -2.13 -8.48 8.84
C ILE A 52 -1.02 -9.41 8.36
N ILE A 53 -0.05 -8.87 7.63
CA ILE A 53 1.17 -9.59 7.24
C ILE A 53 2.39 -8.77 7.65
N PRO A 54 3.07 -9.14 8.75
CA PRO A 54 4.32 -8.51 9.12
C PRO A 54 5.50 -9.11 8.34
N ILE A 55 6.33 -8.23 7.77
CA ILE A 55 7.49 -8.55 6.95
C ILE A 55 8.74 -8.00 7.64
N ARG A 56 9.62 -8.91 8.06
CA ARG A 56 10.81 -8.60 8.87
C ARG A 56 12.13 -8.82 8.15
N ASP A 57 12.08 -9.23 6.88
CA ASP A 57 13.26 -9.46 6.07
C ASP A 57 13.17 -8.78 4.69
N LEU A 58 14.33 -8.36 4.19
CA LEU A 58 14.43 -7.53 2.99
C LEU A 58 14.03 -8.28 1.72
N LYS A 59 14.22 -9.60 1.67
CA LYS A 59 13.92 -10.41 0.48
C LYS A 59 12.41 -10.51 0.28
N THR A 60 11.69 -10.78 1.35
CA THR A 60 10.23 -10.81 1.36
C THR A 60 9.65 -9.44 1.05
N TRP A 61 10.20 -8.35 1.63
CA TRP A 61 9.77 -6.99 1.32
C TRP A 61 9.88 -6.66 -0.18
N LYS A 62 11.03 -6.92 -0.80
CA LYS A 62 11.23 -6.69 -2.24
C LYS A 62 10.20 -7.45 -3.08
N THR A 63 9.96 -8.72 -2.72
CA THR A 63 8.99 -9.57 -3.42
C THR A 63 7.56 -9.03 -3.28
N ALA A 64 7.18 -8.56 -2.09
CA ALA A 64 5.88 -7.97 -1.80
C ALA A 64 5.66 -6.65 -2.57
N LEU A 65 6.67 -5.78 -2.57
CA LEU A 65 6.65 -4.53 -3.33
C LEU A 65 6.53 -4.79 -4.83
N ASP A 66 7.31 -5.72 -5.37
CA ASP A 66 7.22 -6.11 -6.78
C ASP A 66 5.84 -6.70 -7.12
N ALA A 67 5.24 -7.48 -6.22
CA ALA A 67 3.90 -8.03 -6.39
C ALA A 67 2.82 -6.93 -6.43
N CYS A 68 2.93 -5.91 -5.56
CA CYS A 68 2.05 -4.74 -5.60
C CYS A 68 2.18 -4.00 -6.93
N VAL A 69 3.41 -3.66 -7.32
CA VAL A 69 3.68 -2.93 -8.57
C VAL A 69 3.14 -3.68 -9.78
N ARG A 70 3.36 -5.00 -9.88
CA ARG A 70 2.81 -5.81 -10.97
C ARG A 70 1.28 -5.78 -11.00
N SER A 71 0.64 -5.83 -9.83
CA SER A 71 -0.83 -5.80 -9.74
C SER A 71 -1.39 -4.46 -10.21
N LEU A 72 -0.80 -3.36 -9.77
CA LEU A 72 -1.18 -2.00 -10.17
C LEU A 72 -0.88 -1.74 -11.64
N LYS A 73 0.25 -2.23 -12.16
CA LYS A 73 0.57 -2.14 -13.60
C LYS A 73 -0.36 -2.96 -14.46
N GLY A 74 -0.67 -4.20 -14.07
CA GLY A 74 -1.66 -5.00 -14.77
C GLY A 74 -3.03 -4.31 -14.77
N TRP A 75 -3.47 -3.79 -13.62
CA TRP A 75 -4.71 -3.01 -13.57
C TRP A 75 -4.68 -1.77 -14.48
N GLN A 76 -3.56 -1.06 -14.55
CA GLN A 76 -3.38 0.08 -15.45
C GLN A 76 -3.44 -0.33 -16.94
N GLU A 77 -2.84 -1.47 -17.30
CA GLU A 77 -2.76 -1.98 -18.67
C GLU A 77 -4.06 -2.64 -19.15
N ASP A 78 -4.89 -3.15 -18.22
CA ASP A 78 -6.24 -3.67 -18.48
C ASP A 78 -7.26 -2.55 -18.82
N ALA A 79 -6.80 -1.32 -19.07
CA ALA A 79 -7.64 -0.21 -19.52
C ALA A 79 -8.08 -0.43 -20.98
N ASP A 80 -9.32 -0.09 -21.30
CA ASP A 80 -9.82 -0.15 -22.67
C ASP A 80 -9.17 0.92 -23.56
N LEU A 81 -8.44 0.48 -24.59
CA LEU A 81 -7.60 1.33 -25.43
C LEU A 81 -8.43 2.39 -26.17
N GLY A 82 -8.22 3.65 -25.79
CA GLY A 82 -8.86 4.81 -26.41
C GLY A 82 -10.17 5.24 -25.74
N LEU A 83 -10.68 4.47 -24.78
CA LEU A 83 -11.87 4.80 -23.98
C LEU A 83 -11.54 5.05 -22.50
N GLU A 84 -10.42 4.50 -22.04
CA GLU A 84 -10.07 4.50 -20.64
C GLU A 84 -8.58 4.79 -20.43
N ARG A 85 -8.28 5.62 -19.44
CA ARG A 85 -6.93 5.83 -18.94
C ARG A 85 -6.91 5.64 -17.44
N ARG A 86 -6.05 4.74 -16.99
CA ARG A 86 -5.86 4.39 -15.58
C ARG A 86 -4.51 4.89 -15.07
N PHE A 87 -4.48 5.37 -13.84
CA PHE A 87 -3.26 5.77 -13.15
C PHE A 87 -3.34 5.39 -11.69
N TRP A 88 -2.19 5.36 -11.03
CA TRP A 88 -2.08 5.15 -9.60
C TRP A 88 -0.88 5.91 -9.05
N TYR A 89 -0.96 6.26 -7.78
CA TYR A 89 0.09 6.95 -7.05
C TYR A 89 0.13 6.47 -5.61
N TRP A 90 1.34 6.51 -5.06
CA TRP A 90 1.59 6.21 -3.65
C TRP A 90 1.54 7.50 -2.85
N HIS A 91 0.94 7.44 -1.67
CA HIS A 91 1.06 8.46 -0.64
C HIS A 91 1.85 7.92 0.52
N ILE A 92 2.63 8.77 1.16
CA ILE A 92 3.29 8.46 2.42
C ILE A 92 2.80 9.49 3.43
N GLU A 93 2.17 9.01 4.48
CA GLU A 93 1.63 9.81 5.57
C GLU A 93 2.30 9.42 6.87
N GLY A 94 2.48 10.38 7.78
CA GLY A 94 3.00 10.16 9.11
C GLY A 94 2.34 11.12 10.08
N ASP A 95 1.84 10.60 11.19
CA ASP A 95 1.44 11.39 12.35
C ASP A 95 2.68 11.52 13.25
N VAL A 96 3.44 12.60 13.04
CA VAL A 96 4.77 12.77 13.62
C VAL A 96 4.98 14.21 14.08
N ASP A 97 5.61 14.37 15.25
CA ASP A 97 6.09 15.66 15.73
C ASP A 97 7.44 16.05 15.11
N ALA A 98 8.03 17.17 15.55
CA ALA A 98 9.31 17.64 15.02
C ALA A 98 10.50 16.72 15.35
N ASP A 99 10.33 15.85 16.35
CA ASP A 99 11.38 15.00 16.91
C ASP A 99 11.26 13.53 16.47
N GLY A 100 10.22 13.19 15.69
CA GLY A 100 10.05 11.85 15.12
C GLY A 100 9.10 10.94 15.92
N TYR A 101 8.34 11.49 16.87
CA TYR A 101 7.44 10.74 17.74
C TYR A 101 5.97 10.97 17.38
N ASP A 102 5.14 9.96 17.63
CA ASP A 102 3.69 10.06 17.52
C ASP A 102 3.08 10.78 18.73
N HIS A 103 1.76 11.02 18.70
CA HIS A 103 1.04 11.70 19.79
C HIS A 103 1.09 10.96 21.14
N THR A 104 1.57 9.71 21.19
CA THR A 104 1.76 8.92 22.41
C THR A 104 3.20 8.96 22.93
N GLY A 105 4.14 9.55 22.17
CA GLY A 105 5.56 9.63 22.50
C GLY A 105 6.38 8.41 22.05
N GLU A 106 5.80 7.51 21.25
CA GLU A 106 6.51 6.40 20.62
C GLU A 106 7.06 6.83 19.27
N SER A 107 8.08 6.15 18.72
CA SER A 107 8.58 6.49 17.38
C SER A 107 7.48 6.35 16.35
N ALA A 108 7.29 7.41 15.55
CA ALA A 108 6.20 7.46 14.60
C ALA A 108 6.35 6.39 13.51
N SER A 109 5.22 5.78 13.18
CA SER A 109 5.08 4.98 11.96
C SER A 109 4.78 5.86 10.77
N LEU A 110 5.11 5.34 9.58
CA LEU A 110 4.64 5.91 8.33
C LEU A 110 3.67 4.95 7.67
N TRP A 111 2.61 5.49 7.09
CA TRP A 111 1.62 4.75 6.32
C TRP A 111 1.79 5.05 4.84
N VAL A 112 1.87 3.98 4.07
CA VAL A 112 1.98 4.00 2.63
C VAL A 112 0.61 3.60 2.09
N LEU A 113 -0.07 4.59 1.52
CA LEU A 113 -1.41 4.45 0.93
C LEU A 113 -1.30 4.43 -0.59
N ILE A 114 -2.32 3.90 -1.25
CA ILE A 114 -2.40 3.89 -2.70
C ILE A 114 -3.72 4.55 -3.10
N SER A 115 -3.62 5.43 -4.08
CA SER A 115 -4.77 5.98 -4.76
C SER A 115 -4.67 5.62 -6.24
N ALA A 116 -5.82 5.37 -6.85
CA ALA A 116 -5.97 5.14 -8.26
C ALA A 116 -6.88 6.19 -8.88
N VAL A 117 -6.71 6.44 -10.17
CA VAL A 117 -7.52 7.37 -10.94
C VAL A 117 -7.96 6.68 -12.21
N LEU A 118 -9.24 6.82 -12.49
CA LEU A 118 -9.90 6.33 -13.68
C LEU A 118 -10.43 7.51 -14.48
N GLU A 119 -9.92 7.69 -15.70
CA GLU A 119 -10.43 8.66 -16.66
C GLU A 119 -11.16 7.91 -17.77
N ARG A 120 -12.46 8.18 -17.92
CA ARG A 120 -13.29 7.61 -19.01
C ARG A 120 -13.58 8.67 -20.05
N ALA A 121 -13.28 8.37 -21.31
CA ALA A 121 -13.50 9.24 -22.44
C ALA A 121 -14.38 8.56 -23.49
N GLU A 122 -15.44 9.25 -23.92
CA GLU A 122 -16.15 8.87 -25.15
C GLU A 122 -15.47 9.51 -26.38
N GLN A 123 -14.83 10.67 -26.20
CA GLN A 123 -14.00 11.39 -27.19
C GLN A 123 -12.97 12.28 -26.49
N GLY A 124 -11.67 11.95 -26.57
CA GLY A 124 -10.58 12.78 -26.06
C GLY A 124 -10.54 12.97 -24.53
N PRO A 125 -9.46 13.56 -23.96
CA PRO A 125 -9.33 13.73 -22.51
C PRO A 125 -10.34 14.76 -21.98
N ASP A 126 -11.16 14.36 -21.01
CA ASP A 126 -12.17 15.17 -20.33
C ASP A 126 -11.93 15.12 -18.81
N ILE A 127 -11.30 16.18 -18.29
CA ILE A 127 -10.91 16.26 -16.87
C ILE A 127 -12.10 16.23 -15.91
N SER A 128 -13.33 16.47 -16.40
CA SER A 128 -14.55 16.40 -15.58
C SER A 128 -15.01 14.98 -15.32
N LYS A 129 -14.39 13.99 -16.00
CA LYS A 129 -14.69 12.55 -15.89
C LYS A 129 -13.58 11.77 -15.18
N ILE A 130 -12.79 12.45 -14.35
CA ILE A 130 -11.77 11.84 -13.50
C ILE A 130 -12.46 11.29 -12.26
N GLU A 131 -12.44 9.97 -12.10
CA GLU A 131 -12.93 9.26 -10.94
C GLU A 131 -11.75 8.85 -10.05
N PRO A 132 -11.55 9.51 -8.88
CA PRO A 132 -10.59 9.04 -7.90
C PRO A 132 -11.09 7.76 -7.23
N ILE A 133 -10.18 6.83 -7.01
CA ILE A 133 -10.39 5.58 -6.30
C ILE A 133 -9.40 5.57 -5.14
N GLU A 134 -9.88 5.84 -3.94
CA GLU A 134 -9.08 5.78 -2.72
C GLU A 134 -9.11 4.36 -2.16
N PHE A 135 -7.94 3.82 -1.80
CA PHE A 135 -7.87 2.52 -1.15
C PHE A 135 -7.99 2.75 0.35
N GLU A 136 -9.20 2.58 0.87
CA GLU A 136 -9.52 2.81 2.28
C GLU A 136 -9.18 1.60 3.17
N HIS A 137 -8.98 0.42 2.57
CA HIS A 137 -8.90 -0.84 3.28
C HIS A 137 -7.52 -1.47 3.20
N PHE A 138 -6.74 -1.20 2.15
CA PHE A 138 -5.36 -1.70 2.00
C PHE A 138 -4.33 -0.60 2.32
N CYS A 139 -3.41 -0.87 3.25
CA CYS A 139 -2.27 0.00 3.47
C CYS A 139 -1.01 -0.77 3.90
N ILE A 140 0.14 -0.10 3.79
CA ILE A 140 1.42 -0.63 4.25
C ILE A 140 1.96 0.30 5.33
N GLN A 141 2.20 -0.22 6.53
CA GLN A 141 2.85 0.49 7.62
C GLN A 141 4.37 0.22 7.59
N ILE A 142 5.17 1.27 7.50
CA ILE A 142 6.58 1.25 7.84
C ILE A 142 6.68 1.49 9.34
N GLN A 143 7.04 0.45 10.11
CA GLN A 143 6.99 0.54 11.55
C GLN A 143 8.07 1.49 12.08
N GLY A 144 7.73 2.39 12.99
CA GLY A 144 8.71 3.14 13.77
C GLY A 144 9.47 2.20 14.72
N GLU A 145 10.75 2.44 14.93
CA GLU A 145 11.53 1.67 15.91
C GLU A 145 11.10 2.08 17.32
N ARG A 146 10.55 1.17 18.13
CA ARG A 146 10.24 1.49 19.53
C ARG A 146 11.52 2.00 20.21
N PRO A 147 11.53 3.22 20.78
CA PRO A 147 12.67 3.66 21.56
C PRO A 147 12.89 2.66 22.69
N GLY A 148 14.14 2.19 22.82
CA GLY A 148 14.49 1.08 23.70
C GLY A 148 13.96 1.27 25.12
N LYS A 149 13.41 0.19 25.69
CA LYS A 149 13.40 0.03 27.15
C LYS A 149 14.82 -0.27 27.63
#